data_AF-A0A7J3VPE7-F1
#
_entry.id   AF-A0A7J3VPE7-F1
#
_cell.length_a   1.000
_cell.length_b   1.000
_cell.length_c   1.000
_cell.angle_alpha   90.00
_cell.angle_beta   90.00
_cell.angle_gamma   90.00
#
_symmetry.space_group_name_H-M   'P 1'
#
loop_
_entity.id
_entity.type
_entity.pdbx_description
1 polymer ?
#
loop_
_entity_poly.entity_id
_entity_poly.type
_entity_poly.pdbx_seq_one_letter_code
_entity_poly.pdbx_strand_id
1 'polypeptide(L)'
;MDERIRNVINSKIEECISDMARVSMLVDALAPLHEMDGKHALALGIILGRVYNSFYYQSRRMLMRDPSDEEFQELIALLLARVDELNDAVMKVGAYNIDR
;
A
#
# COMPACT_ATOMS: atom_id res chain seq x y z
N MET A 1 22.94 0.43 -3.00
CA MET A 1 21.99 -0.54 -3.58
C MET A 1 22.70 -1.27 -4.69
N ASP A 2 22.63 -2.60 -4.71
CA ASP A 2 23.15 -3.46 -5.79
C ASP A 2 22.47 -3.10 -7.13
N GLU A 3 23.19 -3.18 -8.25
CA GLU A 3 22.69 -2.79 -9.57
C GLU A 3 21.49 -3.64 -10.02
N ARG A 4 21.48 -4.93 -9.68
CA ARG A 4 20.34 -5.82 -9.96
C ARG A 4 19.10 -5.34 -9.23
N ILE A 5 19.26 -4.94 -7.96
CA ILE A 5 18.16 -4.38 -7.17
C ILE A 5 17.69 -3.07 -7.80
N ARG A 6 18.62 -2.19 -8.21
CA ARG A 6 18.27 -0.93 -8.89
C ARG A 6 17.41 -1.17 -10.13
N ASN A 7 17.80 -2.11 -10.99
CA ASN A 7 17.08 -2.42 -12.23
C ASN A 7 15.67 -2.97 -11.96
N VAL A 8 15.54 -3.86 -10.97
CA VAL A 8 14.23 -4.36 -10.54
C VAL A 8 13.35 -3.22 -10.00
N ILE A 9 13.90 -2.32 -9.19
CA ILE A 9 13.14 -1.19 -8.64
C ILE A 9 12.68 -0.23 -9.75
N ASN A 10 13.53 0.08 -10.74
CA ASN A 10 13.14 0.92 -11.87
C ASN A 10 12.00 0.31 -12.68
N SER A 11 12.08 -0.99 -13.01
CA SER A 11 11.00 -1.70 -13.70
C SER A 11 9.70 -1.68 -12.88
N LYS A 12 9.77 -1.82 -11.55
CA LYS A 12 8.59 -1.72 -10.68
C LYS A 12 7.99 -0.31 -10.65
N ILE A 13 8.82 0.74 -10.72
CA ILE A 13 8.33 2.11 -10.82
C ILE A 13 7.55 2.30 -12.12
N GLU A 14 8.07 1.83 -13.25
CA GLU A 14 7.39 1.89 -14.55
C GLU A 14 6.06 1.12 -14.55
N GLU A 15 6.05 -0.10 -13.98
CA GLU A 15 4.82 -0.87 -13.80
C GLU A 15 3.76 -0.09 -13.00
N CYS A 16 4.14 0.49 -11.84
CA CYS A 16 3.21 1.28 -11.02
C CYS A 16 2.66 2.51 -11.75
N ILE A 17 3.50 3.20 -12.55
CA ILE A 17 3.06 4.34 -13.36
C ILE A 17 2.07 3.90 -14.45
N SER A 18 2.21 2.67 -14.96
CA SER A 18 1.31 2.12 -15.98
C SER A 18 -0.03 1.61 -15.42
N ASP A 19 -0.10 1.27 -14.13
CA ASP A 19 -1.27 0.70 -13.46
C ASP A 19 -1.97 1.69 -12.50
N MET A 20 -2.15 2.92 -12.95
CA MET A 20 -2.81 3.96 -12.15
C MET A 20 -4.30 3.68 -11.89
N ALA A 21 -4.92 2.78 -12.66
CA ALA A 21 -6.32 2.41 -12.48
C ALA A 21 -6.55 1.70 -11.14
N ARG A 22 -5.75 0.68 -10.80
CA ARG A 22 -5.85 0.00 -9.50
C ARG A 22 -5.52 0.93 -8.34
N VAL A 23 -4.56 1.83 -8.54
CA VAL A 23 -4.23 2.88 -7.56
C VAL A 23 -5.44 3.77 -7.30
N SER A 24 -6.12 4.23 -8.34
CA SER A 24 -7.35 5.04 -8.21
C SER A 24 -8.42 4.30 -7.41
N MET A 25 -8.66 3.01 -7.72
CA MET A 25 -9.65 2.21 -7.00
C MET A 25 -9.35 2.08 -5.51
N LEU A 26 -8.09 1.91 -5.13
CA LEU A 26 -7.67 1.87 -3.72
C LEU A 26 -7.89 3.22 -3.03
N VAL A 27 -7.54 4.32 -3.70
CA VAL A 27 -7.75 5.67 -3.18
C VAL A 27 -9.24 5.95 -2.98
N ASP A 28 -10.06 5.65 -3.98
CA ASP A 28 -11.51 5.87 -3.92
C ASP A 28 -12.18 5.02 -2.83
N ALA A 29 -11.76 3.77 -2.68
CA ALA A 29 -12.28 2.90 -1.62
C ALA A 29 -11.92 3.44 -0.23
N LEU A 30 -10.71 3.96 -0.07
CA LEU A 30 -10.21 4.47 1.22
C LEU A 30 -10.52 5.96 1.45
N ALA A 31 -11.45 6.52 0.68
CA ALA A 31 -11.92 7.89 0.84
C ALA A 31 -12.38 8.29 2.26
N PRO A 32 -12.91 7.38 3.11
CA PRO A 32 -13.18 7.70 4.51
C PRO A 32 -11.95 8.19 5.31
N LEU A 33 -10.73 7.91 4.83
CA LEU A 33 -9.47 8.36 5.44
C LEU A 33 -8.96 9.71 4.86
N HIS A 34 -9.70 10.37 3.97
CA HIS A 34 -9.21 11.54 3.22
C HIS A 34 -9.03 12.82 4.06
N GLU A 35 -9.58 12.89 5.27
CA GLU A 35 -9.36 14.04 6.16
C GLU A 35 -8.08 13.87 6.97
N MET A 36 -6.93 13.90 6.29
CA MET A 36 -5.61 13.84 6.89
C MET A 36 -4.74 15.00 6.42
N ASP A 37 -3.88 15.52 7.31
CA ASP A 37 -2.80 16.38 6.87
C ASP A 37 -1.81 15.61 5.97
N GLY A 38 -0.96 16.34 5.25
CA GLY A 38 -0.05 15.72 4.27
C GLY A 38 0.94 14.71 4.88
N LYS A 39 1.29 14.85 6.17
CA LYS A 39 2.21 13.91 6.84
C LYS A 39 1.50 12.59 7.14
N HIS A 40 0.29 12.66 7.70
CA HIS A 40 -0.53 11.49 7.99
C HIS A 40 -0.95 10.78 6.71
N ALA A 41 -1.36 11.53 5.68
CA ALA A 41 -1.68 10.96 4.37
C ALA A 41 -0.48 10.23 3.74
N LEU A 42 0.73 10.79 3.82
CA LEU A 42 1.94 10.13 3.34
C LEU A 42 2.24 8.85 4.13
N ALA A 43 2.06 8.87 5.45
CA ALA A 43 2.28 7.70 6.29
C ALA A 43 1.30 6.57 5.96
N LEU A 44 0.02 6.89 5.75
CA LEU A 44 -0.98 5.95 5.26
C LEU A 44 -0.57 5.37 3.90
N GLY A 45 -0.15 6.22 2.96
CA GLY A 45 0.33 5.79 1.65
C GLY A 45 1.50 4.80 1.72
N ILE A 46 2.45 5.02 2.63
CA ILE A 46 3.57 4.08 2.87
C ILE A 46 3.07 2.74 3.42
N ILE A 47 2.15 2.76 4.39
CA ILE A 47 1.57 1.53 4.97
C ILE A 47 0.85 0.73 3.88
N LEU A 48 -0.02 1.40 3.11
CA LEU A 48 -0.78 0.77 2.03
C LEU A 48 0.14 0.21 0.94
N GLY A 49 1.18 0.94 0.54
CA GLY A 49 2.17 0.44 -0.42
C GLY A 49 2.89 -0.82 0.06
N ARG A 50 3.22 -0.91 1.35
CA ARG A 50 3.82 -2.10 1.95
C ARG A 50 2.86 -3.29 1.99
N VAL A 51 1.58 -3.04 2.33
CA VAL A 51 0.55 -4.08 2.34
C VAL A 51 0.30 -4.59 0.92
N TYR A 52 0.13 -3.70 -0.05
CA TYR A 52 -0.09 -4.03 -1.46
C TYR A 52 1.06 -4.88 -2.03
N ASN A 53 2.31 -4.47 -1.79
CA ASN A 53 3.47 -5.26 -2.20
C ASN A 53 3.53 -6.64 -1.51
N SER A 54 3.16 -6.70 -0.23
CA SER A 54 3.11 -7.97 0.51
C SER A 54 2.03 -8.89 -0.05
N PHE A 55 0.86 -8.37 -0.38
CA PHE A 55 -0.23 -9.13 -0.99
C PHE A 55 0.22 -9.79 -2.30
N TYR A 56 0.73 -9.03 -3.26
CA TYR A 56 1.25 -9.58 -4.52
C TYR A 56 2.38 -10.59 -4.31
N TYR A 57 3.31 -10.29 -3.40
CA TYR A 57 4.41 -11.20 -3.09
C TYR A 57 3.92 -12.53 -2.50
N GLN A 58 2.99 -12.50 -1.54
CA GLN A 58 2.44 -13.71 -0.93
C GLN A 58 1.58 -14.49 -1.91
N SER A 59 0.77 -13.84 -2.75
CA SER A 59 0.00 -14.50 -3.81
C SER A 59 0.92 -15.28 -4.75
N ARG A 60 2.00 -14.67 -5.24
CA ARG A 60 2.98 -15.36 -6.08
C ARG A 60 3.69 -16.49 -5.35
N ARG A 61 4.05 -16.29 -4.08
CA ARG A 61 4.79 -17.28 -3.30
C ARG A 61 3.94 -18.49 -2.94
N MET A 62 2.68 -18.29 -2.59
CA MET A 62 1.79 -19.34 -2.09
C MET A 62 0.97 -19.99 -3.21
N LEU A 63 0.55 -19.21 -4.20
CA LEU A 63 -0.36 -19.65 -5.28
C LEU A 63 0.31 -19.73 -6.65
N MET A 64 1.59 -19.34 -6.76
CA MET A 64 2.37 -19.38 -8.00
C MET A 64 1.78 -18.53 -9.15
N ARG A 65 0.95 -17.53 -8.82
CA ARG A 65 0.35 -16.57 -9.76
C ARG A 65 0.17 -15.19 -9.12
N ASP A 66 -0.06 -14.18 -9.94
CA ASP A 66 -0.55 -12.89 -9.46
C ASP A 66 -1.98 -13.01 -8.89
N PRO A 67 -2.37 -12.12 -7.96
CA PRO A 67 -3.72 -12.09 -7.45
C PRO A 67 -4.74 -11.77 -8.56
N SER A 68 -5.92 -12.37 -8.49
CA SER A 68 -7.03 -12.05 -9.38
C SER A 68 -7.70 -10.73 -9.00
N ASP A 69 -8.60 -10.25 -9.85
CA ASP A 69 -9.37 -9.04 -9.56
C ASP A 69 -10.32 -9.24 -8.36
N GLU A 70 -10.87 -10.45 -8.19
CA GLU A 70 -11.67 -10.80 -7.02
C GLU A 70 -10.84 -10.77 -5.74
N GLU A 71 -9.65 -11.38 -5.73
CA GLU A 71 -8.75 -11.35 -4.57
C GLU A 71 -8.29 -9.92 -4.26
N PHE A 72 -8.17 -9.06 -5.27
CA PHE A 72 -7.91 -7.64 -5.07
C PHE A 72 -9.09 -6.91 -4.41
N GLN A 73 -10.34 -7.22 -4.77
CA GLN A 73 -11.52 -6.70 -4.07
C GLN A 73 -11.58 -7.19 -2.62
N GLU A 74 -11.20 -8.44 -2.36
CA GLU A 74 -11.09 -8.97 -1.00
C GLU A 74 -10.04 -8.21 -0.16
N LEU A 75 -8.90 -7.84 -0.77
CA LEU A 75 -7.91 -6.99 -0.10
C LEU A 75 -8.53 -5.63 0.29
N ILE A 76 -9.28 -4.98 -0.61
CA ILE A 76 -9.95 -3.71 -0.32
C ILE A 76 -10.93 -3.87 0.85
N ALA A 77 -11.74 -4.92 0.84
CA ALA A 77 -12.69 -5.20 1.92
C ALA A 77 -11.98 -5.41 3.27
N LEU A 78 -10.83 -6.12 3.28
CA LEU A 78 -10.02 -6.32 4.48
C LEU A 78 -9.43 -5.01 5.02
N LEU A 79 -8.99 -4.10 4.13
CA LEU A 79 -8.48 -2.79 4.51
C LEU A 79 -9.59 -1.91 5.12
N LEU A 80 -10.78 -1.91 4.50
CA LEU A 80 -11.94 -1.16 4.98
C LEU A 80 -12.41 -1.65 6.35
N ALA A 81 -12.41 -2.97 6.58
CA ALA A 81 -12.77 -3.55 7.88
C ALA A 81 -11.81 -3.13 9.02
N ARG A 82 -10.63 -2.60 8.69
CA ARG A 82 -9.59 -2.15 9.63
C ARG A 82 -9.28 -0.67 9.53
N VAL A 83 -10.19 0.12 8.93
CA VAL A 83 -9.98 1.54 8.65
C VAL A 83 -9.67 2.34 9.92
N ASP A 84 -10.34 2.04 11.04
CA ASP A 84 -10.11 2.70 12.33
C ASP A 84 -8.72 2.37 12.90
N GLU A 85 -8.30 1.11 12.84
CA GLU A 85 -6.96 0.68 13.30
C GLU A 85 -5.86 1.35 12.47
N LEU A 86 -6.07 1.48 11.15
CA LEU A 86 -5.15 2.17 10.25
C LEU A 86 -5.07 3.66 10.59
N ASN A 87 -6.22 4.31 10.81
CA ASN A 87 -6.28 5.70 11.20
C ASN A 87 -5.55 5.95 12.52
N ASP A 88 -5.84 5.15 13.56
CA ASP A 88 -5.18 5.23 14.87
C ASP A 88 -3.67 5.03 14.79
N ALA A 89 -3.21 4.12 13.93
CA ALA A 89 -1.78 3.89 13.71
C ALA A 89 -1.10 5.09 13.05
N VAL A 90 -1.76 5.67 12.03
CA VAL A 90 -1.25 6.82 11.28
C VAL A 90 -1.18 8.06 12.18
N MET A 91 -2.20 8.33 13.00
CA MET A 91 -2.23 9.49 13.90
C MET A 91 -1.13 9.47 14.98
N LYS A 92 -0.47 8.33 15.20
CA LYS A 92 0.70 8.20 16.09
C LYS A 92 2.03 8.53 15.40
N VAL A 93 2.03 8.77 14.09
CA VAL A 93 3.25 9.01 13.31
C VAL A 93 3.86 10.37 13.67
N GLY A 94 5.05 10.32 14.26
CA GLY A 94 5.76 11.48 14.82
C GLY A 94 5.60 11.67 16.33
N ALA A 95 4.79 10.86 17.00
CA ALA A 95 4.89 10.67 18.46
C ALA A 95 6.05 9.71 18.81
N TYR A 96 6.47 8.88 17.86
CA TYR A 96 7.71 8.12 17.93
C TYR A 96 8.89 9.07 17.74
N ASN A 97 9.43 9.60 18.84
CA ASN A 97 10.76 10.21 18.84
C ASN A 97 11.75 9.13 18.41
N ILE A 98 12.26 9.26 17.18
CA ILE A 98 13.48 8.59 16.81
C ILE A 98 14.58 9.46 17.42
N ASP A 99 14.92 9.20 18.69
CA ASP A 99 16.19 9.65 19.24
C ASP A 99 17.28 9.09 18.32
N ARG A 100 17.85 9.99 17.50
CA ARG A 100 18.99 9.71 16.63
C ARG A 100 20.28 10.02 17.37
#